data_AF-A0A7K4CE08-F1
#
_entry.id   AF-A0A7K4CE08-F1
#
_cell.length_a   1.000
_cell.length_b   1.000
_cell.length_c   1.000
_cell.angle_alpha   90.00
_cell.angle_beta   90.00
_cell.angle_gamma   90.00
#
_symmetry.space_group_name_H-M   'P 1'
#
loop_
_entity.id
_entity.type
_entity.pdbx_description
1 polymer ?
#
loop_
_entity_poly.entity_id
_entity_poly.type
_entity_poly.pdbx_seq_one_letter_code
_entity_poly.pdbx_strand_id
1 'polypeptide(L)'
;MSRGPRSPRALAAALPVAQVRGELMLLEKRPGTCFDFLVSGPATTSVIRVDRALRIHGTPAEIASGFSDTISRISAASLAPDISRELWLWSPWGTMRYFRIEGVDITELDPLGNVRMPLVKGACAGAGQFRHKTSRKKTGCPTFPLQPSGPAPDTGVAMIPQPSGIASAAPGPATGSGTEPAPIRYLKHRAKEMLKETGQKKTGIVSGSVPASDTCGSIASGGESDPPSQGSLPGEG
;
A
#
# COMPACT_ATOMS: atom_id res chain seq x y z
N MET A 1 -7.51 10.96 12.77
CA MET A 1 -6.36 10.34 13.46
C MET A 1 -5.16 10.42 12.53
N SER A 2 -4.11 11.15 12.88
CA SER A 2 -2.88 11.19 12.08
C SER A 2 -2.22 9.81 12.16
N ARG A 3 -2.26 9.05 11.07
CA ARG A 3 -1.46 7.84 10.94
C ARG A 3 -0.02 8.26 11.13
N GLY A 4 0.66 7.66 12.11
CA GLY A 4 2.01 8.04 12.50
C GLY A 4 3.01 7.95 11.32
N PRO A 5 4.28 8.31 11.57
CA PRO A 5 5.32 8.31 10.54
C PRO A 5 5.34 7.01 9.73
N ARG A 6 5.60 7.12 8.41
CA ARG A 6 5.77 5.94 7.53
C ARG A 6 6.83 5.03 8.14
N SER A 7 6.52 3.73 8.28
CA SER A 7 7.42 2.76 8.89
C SER A 7 8.56 2.41 7.92
N PRO A 8 9.83 2.80 8.18
CA PRO A 8 10.95 2.42 7.31
C PRO A 8 11.13 0.89 7.24
N ARG A 9 10.74 0.17 8.31
CA ARG A 9 10.73 -1.30 8.34
C ARG A 9 9.71 -1.90 7.38
N ALA A 10 8.54 -1.27 7.22
CA ALA A 10 7.53 -1.75 6.30
C ALA A 10 8.02 -1.60 4.85
N LEU A 11 8.66 -0.47 4.54
CA LEU A 11 9.26 -0.26 3.23
C LEU A 11 10.38 -1.27 2.96
N ALA A 12 11.32 -1.45 3.89
CA ALA A 12 12.41 -2.42 3.75
C ALA A 12 11.90 -3.87 3.55
N ALA A 13 10.77 -4.24 4.17
CA ALA A 13 10.15 -5.54 3.96
C ALA A 13 9.45 -5.68 2.60
N ALA A 14 8.97 -4.56 2.03
CA ALA A 14 8.28 -4.53 0.74
C ALA A 14 9.24 -4.60 -0.46
N LEU A 15 10.43 -3.98 -0.37
CA LEU A 15 11.37 -3.89 -1.51
C LEU A 15 11.73 -5.25 -2.13
N PRO A 16 12.04 -6.32 -1.35
CA PRO A 16 12.36 -7.62 -1.96
C PRO A 16 11.19 -8.23 -2.73
N VAL A 17 9.95 -8.05 -2.24
CA VAL A 17 8.76 -8.54 -2.95
C VAL A 17 8.54 -7.75 -4.24
N ALA A 18 8.74 -6.44 -4.19
CA ALA A 18 8.62 -5.57 -5.35
C ALA A 18 9.65 -5.92 -6.45
N GLN A 19 10.89 -6.19 -6.06
CA GLN A 19 11.97 -6.62 -6.97
C GLN A 19 11.68 -7.98 -7.64
N VAL A 20 11.03 -8.91 -6.93
CA VAL A 20 10.61 -10.19 -7.53
C VAL A 20 9.50 -10.00 -8.56
N ARG A 21 8.62 -9.02 -8.36
CA ARG A 21 7.52 -8.73 -9.29
C ARG A 21 7.96 -8.00 -10.56
N GLY A 22 9.04 -7.21 -10.51
CA GLY A 22 9.51 -6.47 -11.66
C GLY A 22 10.55 -5.40 -11.33
N GLU A 23 10.75 -4.48 -12.26
CA GLU A 23 11.67 -3.37 -12.10
C GLU A 23 11.10 -2.34 -11.12
N LEU A 24 11.91 -1.99 -10.12
CA LEU A 24 11.50 -1.12 -9.03
C LEU A 24 12.00 0.32 -9.25
N MET A 25 11.09 1.29 -9.17
CA MET A 25 11.40 2.71 -9.16
C MET A 25 10.91 3.34 -7.86
N LEU A 26 11.85 3.80 -7.02
CA LEU A 26 11.52 4.52 -5.79
C LEU A 26 11.05 5.94 -6.13
N LEU A 27 9.93 6.36 -5.53
CA LEU A 27 9.40 7.70 -5.75
C LEU A 27 9.98 8.66 -4.71
N GLU A 28 10.35 9.86 -5.17
CA GLU A 28 10.81 10.91 -4.28
C GLU A 28 9.68 11.34 -3.33
N LYS A 29 10.04 11.51 -2.05
CA LYS A 29 9.08 11.96 -1.03
C LYS A 29 8.88 13.46 -1.17
N ARG A 30 7.78 13.83 -1.83
CA ARG A 30 7.29 15.21 -1.85
C ARG A 30 6.01 15.33 -1.02
N PRO A 31 5.72 16.50 -0.44
CA PRO A 31 4.41 16.77 0.14
C PRO A 31 3.32 16.46 -0.89
N GLY A 32 2.37 15.61 -0.52
CA GLY A 32 1.30 15.16 -1.41
C GLY A 32 1.55 13.85 -2.17
N THR A 33 2.75 13.27 -2.13
CA THR A 33 2.99 11.96 -2.78
C THR A 33 2.21 10.85 -2.07
N CYS A 34 1.20 10.29 -2.74
CA CYS A 34 0.35 9.22 -2.22
C CYS A 34 1.01 7.83 -2.24
N PHE A 35 2.09 7.66 -2.99
CA PHE A 35 2.76 6.38 -3.22
C PHE A 35 4.16 6.35 -2.61
N ASP A 36 4.75 5.16 -2.50
CA ASP A 36 6.12 4.96 -2.02
C ASP A 36 7.06 4.57 -3.17
N PHE A 37 6.59 3.71 -4.08
CA PHE A 37 7.36 3.26 -5.24
C PHE A 37 6.44 2.74 -6.35
N LEU A 38 7.03 2.54 -7.52
CA LEU A 38 6.41 1.95 -8.70
C LEU A 38 7.13 0.64 -9.05
N VAL A 39 6.36 -0.35 -9.52
CA VAL A 39 6.89 -1.61 -10.05
C VAL A 39 6.43 -1.76 -11.49
N SER A 40 7.38 -1.88 -12.40
CA SER A 40 7.13 -2.17 -13.82
C SER A 40 7.29 -3.67 -14.05
N GLY A 41 6.18 -4.35 -14.31
CA GLY A 41 6.15 -5.77 -14.65
C GLY A 41 5.90 -6.00 -16.15
N PRO A 42 6.03 -7.23 -16.65
CA PRO A 42 5.86 -7.54 -18.08
C PRO A 42 4.47 -7.21 -18.63
N ALA A 43 3.42 -7.31 -17.79
CA ALA A 43 2.03 -7.13 -18.21
C ALA A 43 1.38 -5.85 -17.65
N THR A 44 1.87 -5.34 -16.52
CA THR A 44 1.23 -4.25 -15.79
C THR A 44 2.24 -3.40 -15.05
N THR A 45 2.01 -2.09 -15.02
CA THR A 45 2.71 -1.17 -14.13
C THR A 45 1.86 -0.96 -12.88
N SER A 46 2.45 -1.07 -11.69
CA SER A 46 1.76 -0.90 -10.41
C SER A 46 2.39 0.24 -9.61
N VAL A 47 1.58 1.20 -9.17
CA VAL A 47 1.98 2.16 -8.14
C VAL A 47 1.57 1.65 -6.77
N ILE A 48 2.51 1.66 -5.83
CA ILE A 48 2.37 0.95 -4.57
C ILE A 48 2.48 1.92 -3.41
N ARG A 49 1.53 1.80 -2.49
CA ARG A 49 1.50 2.48 -1.20
C ARG A 49 1.71 1.44 -0.09
N VAL A 50 2.75 1.62 0.72
CA VAL A 50 3.03 0.75 1.88
C VAL A 50 2.61 1.44 3.16
N ASP A 51 1.70 0.80 3.90
CA ASP A 51 1.24 1.27 5.21
C ASP A 51 1.47 0.18 6.29
N ARG A 52 1.69 0.62 7.53
CA ARG A 52 1.75 -0.26 8.70
C ARG A 52 0.34 -0.44 9.26
N ALA A 53 -0.05 -1.69 9.51
CA ALA A 53 -1.36 -2.05 10.03
C ALA A 53 -1.22 -2.95 11.27
N LEU A 54 -1.88 -2.58 12.38
CA LEU A 54 -1.92 -3.42 13.59
C LEU A 54 -2.85 -4.63 13.44
N ARG A 55 -3.87 -4.51 12.58
CA ARG A 55 -4.85 -5.57 12.32
C ARG A 55 -4.89 -5.83 10.82
N ILE A 56 -4.15 -6.84 10.38
CA ILE A 56 -4.15 -7.29 8.98
C ILE A 56 -5.00 -8.53 8.75
N HIS A 57 -5.54 -9.17 9.78
CA HIS A 57 -6.29 -10.43 9.65
C HIS A 57 -7.79 -10.24 9.38
N GLY A 58 -8.23 -8.99 9.19
CA GLY A 58 -9.62 -8.68 8.91
C GLY A 58 -10.06 -9.07 7.49
N THR A 59 -11.36 -9.05 7.27
CA THR A 59 -11.94 -9.22 5.92
C THR A 59 -11.53 -8.05 5.01
N PRO A 60 -11.52 -8.20 3.68
CA PRO A 60 -11.27 -7.08 2.77
C PRO A 60 -12.17 -5.87 3.04
N ALA A 61 -13.44 -6.08 3.41
CA ALA A 61 -14.36 -4.99 3.77
C ALA A 61 -13.95 -4.24 5.05
N GLU A 62 -13.50 -4.96 6.09
CA GLU A 62 -12.97 -4.34 7.31
C GLU A 62 -11.69 -3.54 7.05
N ILE A 63 -10.81 -4.08 6.19
CA ILE A 63 -9.60 -3.39 5.76
C ILE A 63 -9.97 -2.15 4.95
N ALA A 64 -10.90 -2.24 4.01
CA ALA A 64 -11.35 -1.10 3.22
C ALA A 64 -11.91 0.02 4.12
N SER A 65 -12.74 -0.34 5.10
CA SER A 65 -13.28 0.60 6.09
C SER A 65 -12.18 1.24 6.94
N GLY A 66 -11.24 0.43 7.45
CA GLY A 66 -10.11 0.93 8.27
C GLY A 66 -9.09 1.76 7.49
N PHE A 67 -9.03 1.61 6.17
CA PHE A 67 -8.08 2.28 5.27
C PHE A 67 -8.74 3.23 4.29
N SER A 68 -10.00 3.59 4.50
CA SER A 68 -10.83 4.42 3.59
C SER A 68 -10.16 5.75 3.20
N ASP A 69 -9.56 6.47 4.15
CA ASP A 69 -8.82 7.72 3.87
C ASP A 69 -7.60 7.50 2.97
N THR A 70 -6.87 6.40 3.14
CA THR A 70 -5.71 6.07 2.31
C THR A 70 -6.17 5.62 0.92
N ILE A 71 -7.20 4.76 0.86
CA ILE A 71 -7.79 4.31 -0.39
C ILE A 71 -8.31 5.49 -1.20
N SER A 72 -9.06 6.41 -0.58
CA SER A 72 -9.58 7.62 -1.23
C SER A 72 -8.46 8.49 -1.82
N ARG A 73 -7.35 8.67 -1.09
CA ARG A 73 -6.18 9.42 -1.61
C ARG A 73 -5.47 8.73 -2.76
N ILE A 74 -5.38 7.41 -2.73
CA ILE A 74 -4.81 6.62 -3.83
C ILE A 74 -5.73 6.68 -5.06
N SER A 75 -7.04 6.54 -4.86
CA SER A 75 -8.04 6.56 -5.93
C SER A 75 -8.21 7.95 -6.55
N ALA A 76 -8.03 9.02 -5.78
CA ALA A 76 -8.04 10.39 -6.28
C ALA A 76 -6.81 10.76 -7.13
N ALA A 77 -5.75 9.95 -7.10
CA ALA A 77 -4.58 10.18 -7.94
C ALA A 77 -4.93 9.91 -9.41
N SER A 78 -4.82 10.95 -10.23
CA SER A 78 -4.91 10.83 -11.68
C SER A 78 -3.70 10.05 -12.19
N LEU A 79 -3.97 8.86 -12.70
CA LEU A 79 -2.99 7.93 -13.26
C LEU A 79 -3.54 7.42 -14.58
N ALA A 80 -2.65 7.00 -15.47
CA ALA A 80 -3.06 6.30 -16.69
C ALA A 80 -3.91 5.06 -16.34
N PRO A 81 -4.93 4.73 -17.14
CA PRO A 81 -5.87 3.63 -16.83
C PRO A 81 -5.18 2.25 -16.76
N ASP A 82 -4.03 2.13 -17.40
CA ASP A 82 -3.16 0.96 -17.50
C ASP A 82 -2.22 0.81 -16.29
N ILE A 83 -2.20 1.80 -15.39
CA ILE A 83 -1.45 1.73 -14.13
C ILE A 83 -2.37 1.21 -13.02
N SER A 84 -2.01 0.06 -12.46
CA SER A 84 -2.73 -0.51 -11.33
C SER A 84 -2.33 0.18 -10.02
N ARG A 85 -3.31 0.36 -9.12
CA ARG A 85 -3.12 1.00 -7.81
C ARG A 85 -3.09 -0.07 -6.74
N GLU A 86 -2.04 -0.10 -5.93
CA GLU A 86 -1.88 -1.14 -4.90
C GLU A 86 -1.63 -0.56 -3.50
N LEU A 87 -2.24 -1.19 -2.50
CA LEU A 87 -2.04 -0.94 -1.08
C LEU A 87 -1.44 -2.19 -0.42
N TRP A 88 -0.25 -2.05 0.14
CA TRP A 88 0.47 -3.12 0.82
C TRP A 88 0.47 -2.85 2.32
N LEU A 89 -0.09 -3.80 3.07
CA LEU A 89 -0.23 -3.69 4.52
C LEU A 89 0.77 -4.58 5.22
N TRP A 90 1.66 -3.96 5.98
CA TRP A 90 2.67 -4.65 6.77
C TRP A 90 2.28 -4.71 8.25
N SER A 91 2.30 -5.92 8.82
CA SER A 91 2.07 -6.14 10.23
C SER A 91 3.39 -6.05 11.03
N PRO A 92 3.34 -5.62 12.31
CA PRO A 92 4.51 -5.66 13.18
C PRO A 92 5.14 -7.06 13.34
N TRP A 93 4.36 -8.11 13.08
CA TRP A 93 4.77 -9.51 13.17
C TRP A 93 5.42 -10.03 11.89
N GLY A 94 5.66 -9.16 10.89
CA GLY A 94 6.38 -9.51 9.67
C GLY A 94 5.52 -10.12 8.56
N THR A 95 4.20 -10.10 8.70
CA THR A 95 3.26 -10.56 7.66
C THR A 95 2.86 -9.39 6.78
N MET A 96 2.75 -9.62 5.46
CA MET A 96 2.32 -8.63 4.49
C MET A 96 1.09 -9.12 3.72
N ARG A 97 0.13 -8.23 3.48
CA ARG A 97 -1.01 -8.47 2.59
C ARG A 97 -1.02 -7.41 1.50
N TYR A 98 -1.51 -7.81 0.32
CA TYR A 98 -1.46 -7.01 -0.89
C TYR A 98 -2.88 -6.80 -1.38
N PHE A 99 -3.23 -5.57 -1.72
CA PHE A 99 -4.55 -5.24 -2.21
C PHE A 99 -4.43 -4.38 -3.45
N ARG A 100 -5.15 -4.76 -4.52
CA ARG A 100 -5.42 -3.89 -5.66
C ARG A 100 -6.62 -3.01 -5.33
N ILE A 101 -6.54 -1.73 -5.68
CA ILE A 101 -7.60 -0.76 -5.50
C ILE A 101 -8.29 -0.52 -6.85
N GLU A 102 -9.59 -0.77 -6.87
CA GLU A 102 -10.46 -0.57 -8.03
C GLU A 102 -11.58 0.40 -7.64
N GLY A 103 -11.28 1.70 -7.72
CA GLY A 103 -12.20 2.75 -7.26
C GLY A 103 -12.32 2.76 -5.73
N VAL A 104 -13.46 2.28 -5.22
CA VAL A 104 -13.74 2.18 -3.77
C VAL A 104 -13.52 0.75 -3.26
N ASP A 105 -13.53 -0.23 -4.16
CA ASP A 105 -13.35 -1.63 -3.81
C ASP A 105 -11.87 -2.01 -3.75
N ILE A 106 -11.58 -3.06 -2.95
CA ILE A 106 -10.25 -3.65 -2.87
C ILE A 106 -10.30 -5.14 -3.13
N THR A 107 -9.34 -5.61 -3.92
CA THR A 107 -9.15 -7.03 -4.27
C THR A 107 -7.85 -7.53 -3.68
N GLU A 108 -7.88 -8.64 -2.94
CA GLU A 108 -6.65 -9.21 -2.37
C GLU A 108 -5.80 -9.89 -3.44
N LEU A 109 -4.52 -9.53 -3.45
CA LEU A 109 -3.50 -10.09 -4.32
C LEU A 109 -2.60 -11.07 -3.56
N ASP A 110 -2.00 -12.00 -4.28
CA ASP A 110 -0.89 -12.80 -3.81
C ASP A 110 0.44 -12.01 -3.85
N PRO A 111 1.56 -12.56 -3.34
CA PRO A 111 2.87 -11.89 -3.40
C PRO A 111 3.40 -11.65 -4.82
N LEU A 112 2.86 -12.31 -5.85
CA LEU A 112 3.27 -12.17 -7.25
C LEU A 112 2.40 -11.17 -8.03
N GLY A 113 1.27 -10.74 -7.46
CA GLY A 113 0.33 -9.79 -8.08
C GLY A 113 -0.89 -10.45 -8.71
N ASN A 114 -1.09 -11.75 -8.55
CA ASN A 114 -2.29 -12.45 -9.01
C ASN A 114 -3.44 -12.26 -8.03
N VAL A 115 -4.67 -12.22 -8.53
CA VAL A 115 -5.88 -12.10 -7.72
C VAL A 115 -6.10 -13.40 -6.94
N ARG A 116 -6.07 -13.32 -5.61
CA ARG A 116 -6.20 -14.50 -4.74
C ARG A 116 -7.66 -14.83 -4.41
N MET A 117 -8.48 -13.80 -4.22
CA MET A 117 -9.91 -13.93 -3.95
C MET A 117 -10.65 -13.00 -4.90
N PRO A 118 -11.70 -13.47 -5.59
CA PRO A 118 -12.49 -12.62 -6.47
C PRO A 118 -13.10 -11.45 -5.69
N LEU A 119 -13.25 -10.32 -6.38
CA LEU A 119 -13.76 -9.04 -5.86
C LEU A 119 -14.97 -9.25 -4.95
N VAL A 120 -14.79 -9.03 -3.65
CA VAL A 120 -15.90 -8.85 -2.73
C VAL A 120 -16.34 -7.42 -2.92
N LYS A 121 -17.36 -7.19 -3.76
CA LYS A 121 -17.99 -5.86 -3.89
C LYS A 121 -18.37 -5.41 -2.49
N GLY A 122 -17.62 -4.45 -1.95
CA GLY A 122 -17.91 -3.88 -0.66
C GLY A 122 -19.21 -3.13 -0.86
N ALA A 123 -20.30 -3.61 -0.26
CA ALA A 123 -21.45 -2.76 -0.04
C ALA A 123 -21.07 -1.67 0.96
N CYS A 124 -20.25 -0.71 0.54
CA CYS A 124 -20.12 0.60 1.18
C CYS A 124 -21.45 1.39 1.11
N ALA A 125 -22.51 0.80 0.53
CA ALA A 125 -23.90 1.23 0.63
C ALA A 125 -24.54 0.97 2.01
N GLY A 126 -23.76 0.57 3.01
CA GLY A 126 -24.16 0.69 4.39
C GLY A 126 -24.10 2.14 4.84
N ALA A 127 -25.13 2.93 4.52
CA ALA A 127 -25.67 3.97 5.39
C ALA A 127 -26.21 3.34 6.68
N GLY A 128 -25.43 2.43 7.29
CA GLY A 128 -25.64 1.94 8.62
C GLY A 128 -25.42 3.12 9.51
N GLN A 129 -26.54 3.70 9.95
CA GLN A 129 -26.63 4.62 11.05
C GLN A 129 -25.69 4.11 12.15
N PHE A 130 -24.49 4.66 12.23
CA PHE A 130 -23.80 4.74 13.50
C PHE A 130 -24.74 5.61 14.33
N ARG A 131 -25.63 4.93 15.05
CA ARG A 131 -26.37 5.47 16.18
C ARG A 131 -25.30 5.83 17.20
N HIS A 132 -24.66 6.98 16.99
CA HIS A 132 -24.09 7.71 18.09
C HIS A 132 -25.22 7.79 19.11
N LYS A 133 -25.01 7.18 20.28
CA LYS A 133 -25.80 7.48 21.47
C LYS A 133 -25.50 8.93 21.80
N THR A 134 -26.09 9.86 21.06
CA THR A 134 -26.16 11.25 21.45
C THR A 134 -27.05 11.25 22.68
N SER A 135 -26.47 11.62 23.81
CA SER A 135 -27.27 11.96 24.98
C SER A 135 -28.23 13.08 24.54
N ARG A 136 -29.52 12.83 24.76
CA ARG A 136 -30.61 13.79 24.58
C ARG A 136 -30.21 15.16 25.16
N LYS A 137 -30.17 16.20 24.34
CA LYS A 137 -30.57 17.53 24.77
C LYS A 137 -31.79 17.93 23.93
N LYS A 138 -32.94 17.93 24.61
CA LYS A 138 -34.25 18.28 24.09
C LYS A 138 -34.23 19.78 23.78
N THR A 139 -34.25 20.17 22.51
CA THR A 139 -34.47 21.56 22.10
C THR A 139 -35.39 21.53 20.88
N GLY A 140 -36.39 22.41 20.90
CA GLY A 140 -37.66 22.27 20.20
C GLY A 140 -37.58 22.17 18.67
N CYS A 141 -38.55 21.41 18.14
CA CYS A 141 -38.97 21.39 16.74
C CYS A 141 -39.44 22.78 16.28
N PRO A 142 -39.06 23.18 15.05
CA PRO A 142 -40.00 23.82 14.15
C PRO A 142 -40.41 22.85 13.03
N THR A 143 -41.70 22.60 12.98
CA THR A 143 -42.42 21.87 11.92
C THR A 143 -42.28 22.60 10.60
N PHE A 144 -41.79 21.93 9.56
CA PHE A 144 -41.90 22.40 8.18
C PHE A 144 -42.92 21.55 7.41
N PRO A 145 -43.77 22.18 6.56
CA PRO A 145 -44.81 21.49 5.83
C PRO A 145 -44.27 20.65 4.67
N LEU A 146 -44.86 19.46 4.52
CA LEU A 146 -44.69 18.51 3.44
C LEU A 146 -45.16 19.09 2.10
N GLN A 147 -44.35 18.91 1.06
CA GLN A 147 -44.72 19.21 -0.33
C GLN A 147 -44.95 17.88 -1.09
N PRO A 148 -46.01 17.77 -1.92
CA PRO A 148 -46.42 16.53 -2.55
C PRO A 148 -45.57 16.12 -3.77
N SER A 149 -45.48 14.81 -3.93
CA SER A 149 -44.82 14.00 -4.96
C SER A 149 -45.33 14.27 -6.38
N GLY A 150 -44.40 14.42 -7.33
CA GLY A 150 -44.66 14.36 -8.78
C GLY A 150 -44.54 12.94 -9.36
N PRO A 151 -45.14 12.69 -10.55
CA PRO A 151 -45.36 11.36 -11.11
C PRO A 151 -44.13 10.74 -11.79
N ALA A 152 -44.06 9.41 -11.73
CA ALA A 152 -43.03 8.54 -12.28
C ALA A 152 -43.04 8.49 -13.83
N PRO A 153 -41.87 8.44 -14.49
CA PRO A 153 -41.79 8.06 -15.89
C PRO A 153 -41.72 6.53 -16.07
N ASP A 154 -42.40 6.11 -17.12
CA ASP A 154 -42.74 4.75 -17.54
C ASP A 154 -41.56 3.81 -17.80
N THR A 155 -41.87 2.53 -17.58
CA THR A 155 -40.98 1.39 -17.69
C THR A 155 -40.84 0.95 -19.15
N GLY A 156 -39.67 1.21 -19.76
CA GLY A 156 -39.29 0.64 -21.05
C GLY A 156 -38.60 -0.71 -20.86
N VAL A 157 -39.34 -1.81 -20.99
CA VAL A 157 -38.82 -3.18 -20.98
C VAL A 157 -38.15 -3.47 -22.33
N ALA A 158 -36.82 -3.44 -22.38
CA ALA A 158 -36.06 -3.95 -23.52
C ALA A 158 -35.75 -5.44 -23.32
N MET A 159 -36.33 -6.25 -24.20
CA MET A 159 -36.19 -7.70 -24.30
C MET A 159 -34.78 -8.05 -24.77
N ILE A 160 -33.97 -8.69 -23.92
CA ILE A 160 -32.64 -9.22 -24.29
C ILE A 160 -32.77 -10.73 -24.52
N PRO A 161 -32.37 -11.27 -25.69
CA PRO A 161 -32.41 -12.70 -25.98
C PRO A 161 -31.34 -13.49 -25.21
N GLN A 162 -31.76 -14.61 -24.62
CA GLN A 162 -30.88 -15.62 -24.02
C GLN A 162 -30.13 -16.41 -25.10
N PRO A 163 -28.81 -16.61 -24.99
CA PRO A 163 -28.11 -17.70 -25.66
C PRO A 163 -28.06 -18.94 -24.76
N SER A 164 -28.67 -20.01 -25.28
CA SER A 164 -28.64 -21.37 -24.76
C SER A 164 -27.26 -22.01 -24.93
N GLY A 165 -26.75 -22.57 -23.82
CA GLY A 165 -26.07 -23.87 -23.80
C GLY A 165 -24.62 -23.94 -24.29
N ILE A 166 -23.70 -24.18 -23.35
CA ILE A 166 -22.63 -25.19 -23.49
C ILE A 166 -22.43 -25.85 -22.12
N ALA A 167 -22.78 -27.14 -22.04
CA ALA A 167 -22.35 -28.04 -20.99
C ALA A 167 -20.86 -28.36 -21.16
N SER A 168 -20.08 -28.51 -20.09
CA SER A 168 -19.23 -29.69 -19.87
C SER A 168 -18.22 -29.50 -18.72
N ALA A 169 -17.96 -30.62 -18.06
CA ALA A 169 -16.82 -30.97 -17.21
C ALA A 169 -16.80 -30.48 -15.75
N ALA A 170 -17.28 -31.36 -14.88
CA ALA A 170 -16.97 -31.39 -13.45
C ALA A 170 -15.47 -31.64 -13.20
N PRO A 171 -14.79 -30.87 -12.33
CA PRO A 171 -13.47 -31.21 -11.84
C PRO A 171 -13.57 -32.19 -10.66
N GLY A 172 -12.87 -33.33 -10.77
CA GLY A 172 -12.79 -34.35 -9.73
C GLY A 172 -12.05 -33.88 -8.45
N PRO A 173 -12.19 -34.62 -7.34
CA PRO A 173 -11.59 -34.27 -6.06
C PRO A 173 -10.07 -34.49 -6.08
N ALA A 174 -9.30 -33.40 -5.90
CA ALA A 174 -7.86 -33.45 -5.71
C ALA A 174 -7.53 -33.78 -4.24
N THR A 175 -7.13 -35.03 -4.00
CA THR A 175 -6.53 -35.48 -2.75
C THR A 175 -5.07 -35.02 -2.70
N GLY A 176 -4.82 -33.81 -2.18
CA GLY A 176 -3.48 -33.24 -2.00
C GLY A 176 -3.08 -33.21 -0.54
N SER A 177 -2.09 -34.00 -0.17
CA SER A 177 -1.45 -34.06 1.15
C SER A 177 -0.94 -32.69 1.61
N GLY A 178 -1.25 -32.34 2.86
CA GLY A 178 -0.86 -31.10 3.51
C GLY A 178 0.66 -30.95 3.58
N THR A 179 1.23 -30.24 2.62
CA THR A 179 2.56 -29.66 2.72
C THR A 179 2.40 -28.24 3.27
N GLU A 180 2.84 -28.06 4.50
CA GLU A 180 2.90 -26.78 5.21
C GLU A 180 3.49 -25.67 4.30
N PRO A 181 2.83 -24.51 4.15
CA PRO A 181 3.29 -23.49 3.20
C PRO A 181 4.69 -22.97 3.58
N ALA A 182 5.58 -22.98 2.60
CA ALA A 182 6.99 -22.60 2.68
C ALA A 182 7.37 -21.22 3.28
N PRO A 183 6.50 -20.18 3.38
CA PRO A 183 6.93 -18.88 3.89
C PRO A 183 7.46 -18.90 5.33
N ILE A 184 7.00 -19.85 6.16
CA ILE A 184 7.36 -19.91 7.58
C ILE A 184 8.77 -20.51 7.78
N ARG A 185 9.20 -21.45 6.92
CA ARG A 185 10.55 -22.04 7.01
C ARG A 185 11.64 -21.02 6.66
N TYR A 186 11.40 -20.20 5.65
CA TYR A 186 12.38 -19.18 5.23
C TYR A 186 12.64 -18.15 6.34
N LEU A 187 11.59 -17.70 7.04
CA LEU A 187 11.73 -16.73 8.14
C LEU A 187 12.48 -17.33 9.34
N LYS A 188 12.24 -18.61 9.68
CA LYS A 188 12.98 -19.29 10.75
C LYS A 188 14.45 -19.51 10.40
N HIS A 189 14.75 -19.87 9.15
CA HIS A 189 16.14 -20.04 8.71
C HIS A 189 16.90 -18.70 8.72
N ARG A 190 16.27 -17.62 8.23
CA ARG A 190 16.87 -16.29 8.20
C ARG A 190 17.11 -15.69 9.60
N ALA A 191 16.21 -15.95 10.55
CA ALA A 191 16.43 -15.56 11.95
C ALA A 191 17.62 -16.31 12.59
N LYS A 192 17.83 -17.58 12.21
CA LYS A 192 18.95 -18.41 12.71
C LYS A 192 20.30 -17.98 12.13
N GLU A 193 20.33 -17.53 10.88
CA GLU A 193 21.51 -16.97 10.22
C GLU A 193 21.94 -15.65 10.86
N MET A 194 21.00 -14.73 11.10
CA MET A 194 21.30 -13.43 11.74
C MET A 194 21.89 -13.58 13.15
N LEU A 195 21.45 -14.58 13.92
CA LEU A 195 22.02 -14.89 15.24
C LEU A 195 23.47 -15.38 15.16
N LYS A 196 23.83 -16.15 14.11
CA LYS A 196 25.20 -16.61 13.89
C LYS A 196 26.14 -15.45 13.54
N GLU A 197 25.69 -14.52 12.69
CA GLU A 197 26.50 -13.36 12.30
C GLU A 197 26.77 -12.41 13.49
N THR A 198 25.81 -12.25 14.40
CA THR A 198 26.02 -11.42 15.61
C THR A 198 26.96 -12.07 16.64
N GLY A 199 27.12 -13.40 16.63
CA GLY A 199 27.99 -14.11 17.57
C GLY A 199 29.48 -14.08 17.20
N GLN A 200 29.82 -13.90 15.92
CA GLN A 200 31.20 -14.06 15.43
C GLN A 200 32.09 -12.82 15.57
N LYS A 201 31.56 -11.66 15.98
CA LYS A 201 32.34 -10.41 16.09
C LYS A 201 32.99 -10.13 17.46
N LYS A 202 32.91 -11.04 18.44
CA LYS A 202 33.37 -10.75 19.82
C LYS A 202 34.64 -11.47 20.29
N THR A 203 35.37 -12.17 19.43
CA THR A 203 36.64 -12.82 19.80
C THR A 203 37.75 -12.37 18.85
N GLY A 204 38.28 -11.17 19.11
CA GLY A 204 39.38 -10.60 18.34
C GLY A 204 39.93 -9.33 18.95
N ILE A 205 40.01 -9.25 20.28
CA ILE A 205 40.86 -8.25 20.95
C ILE A 205 42.26 -8.85 20.96
N VAL A 206 43.02 -8.58 19.89
CA VAL A 206 44.47 -8.75 19.88
C VAL A 206 45.05 -7.48 20.49
N SER A 207 45.58 -7.61 21.71
CA SER A 207 46.50 -6.64 22.29
C SER A 207 47.74 -6.53 21.40
N GLY A 208 47.85 -5.42 20.67
CA GLY A 208 48.98 -5.10 19.81
C GLY A 208 49.41 -3.66 20.01
N SER A 209 50.32 -3.47 20.97
CA SER A 209 51.46 -2.53 20.93
C SER A 209 51.41 -1.38 19.92
N VAL A 210 51.28 -0.16 20.42
CA VAL A 210 51.45 1.11 19.70
C VAL A 210 52.94 1.45 19.57
N PRO A 211 53.48 1.68 18.36
CA PRO A 211 54.63 2.57 18.20
C PRO A 211 54.15 3.99 17.89
N ALA A 212 54.70 4.94 18.65
CA ALA A 212 54.62 6.36 18.38
C ALA A 212 55.29 6.69 17.04
N SER A 213 54.63 7.46 16.19
CA SER A 213 55.27 8.18 15.11
C SER A 213 54.48 9.44 14.82
N ASP A 214 55.10 10.56 15.18
CA ASP A 214 54.82 11.89 14.68
C ASP A 214 54.58 11.87 13.17
N THR A 215 53.58 12.61 12.69
CA THR A 215 53.76 13.47 11.51
C THR A 215 52.69 14.56 11.50
N CYS A 216 53.21 15.77 11.66
CA CYS A 216 52.60 17.07 11.43
C CYS A 216 52.03 17.17 9.99
N GLY A 217 50.83 17.74 9.84
CA GLY A 217 50.20 17.89 8.53
C GLY A 217 49.03 18.86 8.55
N SER A 218 49.30 20.08 9.01
CA SER A 218 48.43 21.24 8.85
C SER A 218 48.34 21.59 7.36
N ILE A 219 47.15 21.55 6.74
CA ILE A 219 46.89 22.23 5.47
C ILE A 219 45.57 22.99 5.56
N ALA A 220 45.73 24.29 5.33
CA ALA A 220 44.80 25.39 5.26
C ALA A 220 43.69 25.17 4.21
N SER A 221 42.47 25.67 4.46
CA SER A 221 41.91 26.90 3.87
C SER A 221 41.52 26.83 2.40
N GLY A 222 40.32 27.35 2.12
CA GLY A 222 40.03 28.08 0.89
C GLY A 222 39.07 27.39 -0.07
N GLY A 223 37.87 27.96 -0.22
CA GLY A 223 36.94 27.58 -1.29
C GLY A 223 35.55 28.18 -1.19
N GLU A 224 35.44 29.44 -0.75
CA GLU A 224 34.22 30.24 -0.92
C GLU A 224 34.02 30.47 -2.43
N SER A 225 32.94 29.94 -3.00
CA SER A 225 32.60 30.13 -4.41
C SER A 225 31.26 30.85 -4.47
N ASP A 226 31.34 32.15 -4.78
CA ASP A 226 30.20 33.01 -5.10
C ASP A 226 29.38 32.46 -6.28
N PRO A 227 28.04 32.49 -6.22
CA PRO A 227 27.22 32.32 -7.42
C PRO A 227 27.22 33.62 -8.25
N PRO A 228 27.37 33.54 -9.58
CA PRO A 228 27.40 34.70 -10.45
C PRO A 228 26.06 35.42 -10.54
N SER A 229 26.20 36.74 -10.59
CA SER A 229 25.22 37.78 -10.71
C SER A 229 24.15 37.58 -11.79
N GLN A 230 23.01 38.16 -11.45
CA GLN A 230 21.80 38.38 -12.25
C GLN A 230 22.09 38.84 -13.68
N GLY A 231 21.58 38.09 -14.66
CA GLY A 231 21.36 38.56 -16.02
C GLY A 231 19.95 39.11 -16.16
N SER A 232 19.82 40.43 -16.17
CA SER A 232 18.64 41.14 -16.65
C SER A 232 18.40 40.83 -18.13
N LEU A 233 17.17 40.48 -18.52
CA LEU A 233 16.73 40.57 -19.90
C LEU A 233 15.85 41.82 -20.09
N PRO A 234 16.12 42.65 -21.11
CA PRO A 234 15.27 43.76 -21.49
C PRO A 234 13.99 43.25 -22.20
N GLY A 235 12.93 44.04 -22.11
CA GLY A 235 11.69 43.79 -22.81
C GLY A 235 11.77 44.01 -24.32
N GLU A 236 10.69 43.61 -24.99
CA GLU A 236 10.20 43.98 -26.33
C GLU A 236 9.08 42.96 -26.65
N GLY A 237 7.87 43.27 -27.10
CA GLY A 237 7.16 44.49 -27.43
C GLY A 237 5.67 44.15 -27.61
#